data_AF-A0A519RWA5-F1
#
_entry.id   AF-A0A519RWA5-F1
#
_cell.length_a   1.000
_cell.length_b   1.000
_cell.length_c   1.000
_cell.angle_alpha   90.00
_cell.angle_beta   90.00
_cell.angle_gamma   90.00
#
_symmetry.space_group_name_H-M   'P 1'
#
loop_
_entity.id
_entity.type
_entity.pdbx_description
1 polymer ?
#
loop_
_entity_poly.entity_id
_entity_poly.type
_entity_poly.pdbx_seq_one_letter_code
_entity_poly.pdbx_strand_id
1 'polypeptide(L)'
;PVLITAGQSVDNVMDEYIKERSKELFLEGHLFYDLLRTRRYGQVVDWLTTDRFRREGYYFPIDPALFRQNPNLKQTTYWLGRV
;
A
#
# COMPACT_ATOMS: atom_id res chain seq x y z
N PRO A 1 11.27 23.72 11.57
CA PRO A 1 12.61 23.13 11.31
C PRO A 1 12.78 22.95 9.80
N VAL A 2 13.99 23.14 9.26
CA VAL A 2 14.25 22.81 7.85
C VAL A 2 14.51 21.30 7.78
N LEU A 3 13.58 20.55 7.20
CA LEU A 3 13.65 19.08 7.11
C LEU A 3 14.42 18.60 5.87
N ILE A 4 14.44 19.41 4.81
CA ILE A 4 15.02 19.05 3.52
C ILE A 4 15.71 20.29 2.93
N THR A 5 16.92 20.13 2.38
CA THR A 5 17.64 21.21 1.70
C THR A 5 17.28 21.30 0.22
N ALA A 6 17.51 22.46 -0.40
CA ALA A 6 17.33 22.59 -1.85
C ALA A 6 18.32 21.69 -2.60
N GLY A 7 17.87 21.11 -3.73
CA GLY A 7 18.69 20.23 -4.57
C GLY A 7 18.74 18.76 -4.15
N GLN A 8 17.91 18.34 -3.18
CA GLN A 8 17.76 16.93 -2.82
C GLN A 8 17.13 16.11 -3.95
N SER A 9 17.44 14.81 -3.98
CA SER A 9 16.82 13.88 -4.92
C SER A 9 15.32 13.78 -4.68
N VAL A 10 14.57 13.44 -5.72
CA VAL A 10 13.13 13.17 -5.61
C VAL A 10 12.88 12.07 -4.57
N ASP A 11 13.75 11.06 -4.50
CA ASP A 11 13.59 9.96 -3.54
C ASP A 11 13.70 10.44 -2.09
N ASN A 12 14.71 11.27 -1.77
CA ASN A 12 14.87 11.82 -0.43
C ASN A 12 13.69 12.72 -0.04
N VAL A 13 13.19 13.50 -1.00
CA VAL A 13 12.00 14.35 -0.78
C VAL A 13 10.76 13.50 -0.49
N MET A 14 10.58 12.40 -1.24
CA MET A 14 9.44 11.50 -1.05
C MET A 14 9.51 10.69 0.25
N ASP A 15 10.70 10.32 0.69
CA ASP A 15 10.90 9.62 1.97
C ASP A 15 10.54 10.53 3.15
N GLU A 16 11.01 11.78 3.15
CA GLU A 16 10.64 12.75 4.19
C GLU A 16 9.16 13.14 4.12
N TYR A 17 8.58 13.24 2.91
CA TYR A 17 7.13 13.44 2.74
C TYR A 17 6.31 12.34 3.44
N ILE A 18 6.67 11.07 3.23
CA ILE A 18 5.98 9.94 3.86
C ILE A 18 6.18 9.97 5.37
N LYS A 19 7.39 10.26 5.84
CA LYS A 19 7.70 10.33 7.27
C LYS A 19 6.90 11.40 7.99
N GLU A 20 6.79 12.61 7.44
CA GLU A 20 5.98 13.67 8.04
C GLU A 20 4.49 13.34 8.02
N ARG A 21 3.95 12.79 6.92
CA ARG A 21 2.56 12.33 6.91
C ARG A 21 2.29 11.19 7.90
N SER A 22 3.27 10.31 8.12
CA SER A 22 3.17 9.23 9.10
C SER A 22 3.07 9.75 10.53
N LYS A 23 3.73 10.87 10.84
CA LYS A 23 3.66 11.53 12.14
C LYS A 23 2.36 12.31 12.32
N GLU A 24 2.01 13.10 11.31
CA GLU A 24 0.84 13.99 11.37
C GLU A 24 -0.47 13.19 11.40
N LEU A 25 -0.59 12.15 10.58
CA LEU A 25 -1.83 11.38 10.39
C LEU A 25 -1.77 10.01 11.06
N PHE A 26 -1.03 9.93 12.16
CA PHE A 26 -0.84 8.67 12.87
C PHE A 26 -2.17 8.18 13.45
N LEU A 27 -2.48 6.90 13.23
CA LEU A 27 -3.75 6.25 13.63
C LEU A 27 -5.03 6.78 12.95
N GLU A 28 -4.89 7.55 11.88
CA GLU A 28 -6.03 8.04 11.09
C GLU A 28 -6.31 7.20 9.84
N GLY A 29 -5.58 6.09 9.65
CA GLY A 29 -5.80 5.16 8.54
C GLY A 29 -5.20 5.58 7.19
N HIS A 30 -4.43 6.67 7.13
CA HIS A 30 -3.86 7.18 5.87
C HIS A 30 -2.60 6.44 5.41
N LEU A 31 -1.77 6.00 6.35
CA LEU A 31 -0.39 5.57 6.07
C LEU A 31 -0.28 4.47 5.00
N PHE A 32 -1.12 3.44 5.10
CA PHE A 32 -1.06 2.31 4.15
C PHE A 32 -1.37 2.75 2.71
N TYR A 33 -2.39 3.57 2.52
CA TYR A 33 -2.76 4.08 1.20
C TYR A 33 -1.71 5.04 0.64
N ASP A 34 -1.11 5.87 1.50
CA ASP A 34 -0.03 6.78 1.13
C ASP A 34 1.22 6.03 0.67
N LEU A 35 1.59 4.95 1.36
CA LEU A 35 2.70 4.07 0.99
C LEU A 35 2.46 3.35 -0.34
N LEU A 36 1.23 2.90 -0.59
CA LEU A 36 0.87 2.23 -1.84
C LEU A 36 0.92 3.17 -3.04
N ARG A 37 0.30 4.36 -2.93
CA ARG A 37 0.22 5.31 -4.06
C ARG A 37 1.57 5.96 -4.41
N THR A 38 2.47 6.07 -3.44
CA THR A 38 3.83 6.60 -3.65
C THR A 38 4.88 5.54 -3.94
N ARG A 39 4.50 4.24 -3.92
CA ARG A 39 5.41 3.09 -4.08
C ARG A 39 6.53 3.03 -3.02
N ARG A 40 6.32 3.63 -1.84
CA ARG A 40 7.27 3.62 -0.71
C ARG A 40 7.01 2.50 0.30
N TYR A 41 6.05 1.61 0.04
CA TYR A 41 5.69 0.51 0.92
C TYR A 41 6.87 -0.39 1.34
N GLY A 42 7.88 -0.57 0.48
CA GLY A 42 9.03 -1.45 0.76
C GLY A 42 9.92 -0.99 1.92
N GLN A 43 9.77 0.26 2.39
CA GLN A 43 10.53 0.79 3.54
C GLN A 43 9.85 0.49 4.88
N VAL A 44 8.57 0.09 4.86
CA VAL A 44 7.72 0.01 6.07
C VAL A 44 6.98 -1.34 6.18
N VAL A 45 6.68 -1.98 5.04
CA VAL A 45 5.78 -3.13 4.95
C VAL A 45 6.54 -4.35 4.40
N ASP A 46 7.16 -5.11 5.30
CA ASP A 46 8.01 -6.26 4.92
C ASP A 46 7.24 -7.39 4.23
N TRP A 47 5.96 -7.57 4.58
CA TRP A 47 5.13 -8.63 4.00
C TRP A 47 4.69 -8.36 2.56
N LEU A 48 4.76 -7.09 2.11
CA LEU A 48 4.34 -6.67 0.77
C LEU A 48 5.54 -6.61 -0.16
N THR A 49 6.05 -7.78 -0.54
CA THR A 49 7.15 -7.88 -1.51
C THR A 49 6.76 -7.35 -2.88
N THR A 50 7.75 -7.01 -3.72
CA THR A 50 7.51 -6.56 -5.10
C THR A 50 6.71 -7.57 -5.93
N ASP A 51 6.94 -8.87 -5.75
CA ASP A 51 6.14 -9.92 -6.43
C ASP A 51 4.68 -9.91 -5.95
N ARG A 52 4.46 -9.85 -4.63
CA ARG A 52 3.10 -9.76 -4.07
C ARG A 52 2.38 -8.48 -4.54
N PHE A 53 3.08 -7.35 -4.57
CA PHE A 53 2.56 -6.09 -5.06
C PHE A 53 2.12 -6.19 -6.53
N ARG A 54 2.96 -6.79 -7.39
CA ARG A 54 2.65 -7.00 -8.82
C ARG A 54 1.42 -7.89 -9.05
N ARG A 55 1.15 -8.82 -8.13
CA ARG A 55 -0.04 -9.68 -8.15
C ARG A 55 -1.25 -9.06 -7.45
N GLU A 56 -1.20 -7.77 -7.15
CA GLU A 56 -2.27 -7.04 -6.46
C GLU A 56 -2.57 -7.55 -5.04
N GLY A 57 -1.57 -8.17 -4.39
CA GLY A 57 -1.71 -8.76 -3.05
C GLY A 57 -1.77 -7.77 -1.89
N TYR A 58 -1.95 -6.49 -2.20
CA TYR A 58 -2.29 -5.42 -1.27
C TYR A 58 -3.81 -5.22 -1.12
N TYR A 59 -4.63 -5.83 -1.99
CA TYR A 59 -6.07 -5.93 -1.76
C TYR A 59 -6.38 -7.06 -0.78
N PHE A 60 -7.49 -6.92 -0.06
CA PHE A 60 -8.07 -8.01 0.73
C PHE A 60 -8.76 -9.04 -0.17
N PRO A 61 -8.87 -10.31 0.28
CA PRO A 61 -9.68 -11.29 -0.43
C PRO A 61 -11.15 -10.88 -0.41
N ILE A 62 -11.85 -11.17 -1.50
CA ILE A 62 -13.31 -11.08 -1.56
C ILE A 62 -13.90 -12.27 -0.79
N ASP A 63 -14.89 -12.00 0.06
CA ASP A 63 -15.61 -13.02 0.82
C ASP A 63 -16.25 -14.07 -0.11
N PRO A 64 -15.94 -15.38 0.07
CA PRO A 64 -16.52 -16.46 -0.70
C PRO A 64 -18.06 -16.47 -0.75
N ALA A 65 -18.72 -15.99 0.30
CA ALA A 65 -20.18 -15.94 0.37
C ALA A 65 -20.80 -15.04 -0.71
N LEU A 66 -20.08 -14.02 -1.19
CA LEU A 66 -20.57 -13.06 -2.18
C LEU A 66 -20.70 -13.67 -3.58
N PHE A 67 -19.88 -14.68 -3.92
CA PHE A 67 -19.97 -15.35 -5.22
C PHE A 67 -21.28 -16.16 -5.39
N ARG A 68 -21.92 -16.57 -4.28
CA ARG A 68 -23.24 -17.20 -4.33
C ARG A 68 -24.33 -16.25 -4.81
N GLN A 69 -24.19 -14.95 -4.49
CA GLN A 69 -25.16 -13.92 -4.87
C GLN A 69 -24.86 -13.32 -6.24
N ASN A 70 -23.58 -13.20 -6.60
CA ASN A 70 -23.15 -12.68 -7.88
C ASN A 70 -22.08 -13.60 -8.51
N PRO A 71 -22.47 -14.53 -9.40
CA PRO A 71 -21.53 -15.43 -10.06
C PRO A 71 -20.58 -14.73 -11.04
N ASN A 72 -20.86 -13.46 -11.41
CA ASN A 72 -19.96 -12.67 -12.26
C ASN A 72 -18.86 -11.95 -11.47
N LEU A 73 -18.92 -11.97 -10.13
CA LEU A 73 -17.87 -11.44 -9.28
C LEU A 73 -16.60 -12.28 -9.44
N LYS A 74 -15.44 -11.63 -9.53
CA LYS A 74 -14.14 -12.29 -9.65
C LYS A 74 -13.28 -11.99 -8.44
N GLN A 75 -12.58 -13.01 -7.94
CA GLN A 75 -11.61 -12.87 -6.85
C GLN A 75 -10.43 -11.98 -7.27
N THR A 76 -9.82 -11.31 -6.30
CA THR A 76 -8.57 -10.57 -6.45
C THR A 76 -7.41 -11.51 -6.79
N THR A 77 -6.53 -11.08 -7.72
CA THR A 77 -5.55 -11.93 -8.39
C THR A 77 -4.64 -12.71 -7.44
N TYR A 78 -4.13 -12.06 -6.39
CA TYR A 78 -3.25 -12.69 -5.40
C TYR A 78 -3.91 -13.82 -4.59
N TRP A 79 -5.21 -13.69 -4.32
CA TRP A 79 -5.95 -14.58 -3.43
C TRP A 79 -6.62 -15.76 -4.14
N LEU A 80 -6.56 -15.80 -5.47
CA LEU A 80 -7.09 -16.89 -6.26
C LEU A 80 -6.43 -18.23 -5.85
N GLY A 81 -7.25 -19.19 -5.39
CA GLY A 81 -6.79 -20.50 -4.93
C GLY A 81 -6.10 -20.53 -3.56
N ARG A 82 -6.17 -19.44 -2.78
CA ARG A 82 -5.57 -19.35 -1.42
C ARG A 82 -6.58 -19.23 -0.29
N VAL A 83 -7.83 -18.92 -0.63
CA VAL A 83 -8.98 -18.77 0.29
C VAL A 83 -10.17 -19.53 -0.25
#